data_AF-A0A931TLX3-F1
#
_entry.id   AF-A0A931TLX3-F1
#
_cell.length_a   1.000
_cell.length_b   1.000
_cell.length_c   1.000
_cell.angle_alpha   90.00
_cell.angle_beta   90.00
_cell.angle_gamma   90.00
#
_symmetry.space_group_name_H-M   'P 1'
#
loop_
_entity.id
_entity.type
_entity.pdbx_description
1 polymer ?
#
loop_
_entity_poly.entity_id
_entity_poly.type
_entity_poly.pdbx_seq_one_letter_code
_entity_poly.pdbx_strand_id
1 'polypeptide(L)' 'MTWLQPTGPIIVRVVEEPARETTVVDVLLGSIGLTGLVLLIAAIAGLALGGILVWLKKRRGDSLEITAQTLELSPTQEKR' A
#
# COMPACT_ATOMS: atom_id res chain seq x y z
N MET A 1 4.32 2.37 -73.37
CA MET A 1 5.08 1.88 -72.19
C MET A 1 4.07 1.40 -71.15
N THR A 2 3.66 0.13 -71.23
CA THR A 2 2.77 -0.49 -70.24
C THR A 2 3.64 -1.18 -69.20
N TRP A 3 3.67 -0.62 -67.99
CA TRP A 3 4.36 -1.19 -66.83
C TRP A 3 3.59 -2.43 -66.38
N LEU A 4 4.17 -3.63 -66.53
CA LEU A 4 3.60 -4.86 -65.98
C LEU A 4 3.66 -4.78 -64.45
N GLN A 5 2.52 -4.60 -63.80
CA GLN A 5 2.42 -4.80 -62.36
C GLN A 5 2.39 -6.31 -62.06
N PRO A 6 3.29 -6.82 -61.20
CA PRO A 6 3.25 -8.22 -60.81
C PRO A 6 1.92 -8.52 -60.10
N THR A 7 1.03 -9.27 -60.75
CA THR A 7 -0.26 -9.74 -60.19
C THR A 7 -0.10 -11.01 -59.35
N GLY A 8 1.13 -11.33 -58.93
CA GLY A 8 1.43 -12.49 -58.09
C GLY A 8 0.99 -12.26 -56.64
N PRO A 9 0.43 -13.27 -55.96
CA PRO A 9 0.05 -13.15 -54.55
C PRO A 9 1.29 -12.88 -53.70
N ILE A 10 1.20 -11.87 -52.84
CA ILE A 10 2.23 -11.58 -51.84
C ILE A 10 2.05 -12.59 -50.70
N ILE A 11 2.89 -13.62 -50.68
CA ILE A 11 2.92 -14.62 -49.61
C ILE A 11 3.71 -14.02 -48.45
N VAL A 12 3.00 -13.46 -47.47
CA VAL A 12 3.60 -12.96 -46.23
C VAL A 12 3.65 -14.09 -45.22
N ARG A 13 4.85 -14.51 -44.80
CA ARG A 13 5.03 -15.48 -43.72
C ARG A 13 5.04 -14.71 -42.41
N VAL A 14 3.99 -14.87 -41.60
CA VAL A 14 4.01 -14.40 -40.21
C VAL A 14 4.99 -15.33 -39.48
N VAL A 15 6.21 -14.84 -39.28
CA VAL A 15 7.09 -15.40 -38.27
C VAL A 15 6.49 -14.97 -36.94
N GLU A 16 5.80 -15.89 -36.26
CA GLU A 16 5.46 -15.71 -34.86
C GLU A 16 6.78 -15.52 -34.11
N GLU A 17 7.04 -14.28 -33.67
CA GLU A 17 8.06 -14.07 -32.65
C GLU A 17 7.71 -15.00 -31.49
N PRO A 18 8.70 -15.69 -30.89
CA PRO A 18 8.44 -16.59 -29.77
C PRO A 18 7.85 -15.74 -28.63
N ALA A 19 6.52 -15.65 -28.61
CA ALA A 19 5.79 -15.02 -27.53
C ALA A 19 6.18 -15.81 -26.30
N ARG A 20 6.82 -15.14 -25.35
CA ARG A 20 7.28 -15.77 -24.12
C ARG A 20 6.09 -16.49 -23.52
N GLU A 21 6.10 -17.82 -23.54
CA GLU A 21 5.00 -18.64 -23.05
C GLU A 21 4.83 -18.32 -21.56
N THR A 22 3.91 -17.40 -21.27
CA THR A 22 3.62 -17.01 -19.90
C THR A 22 2.66 -18.06 -19.40
N THR A 23 3.16 -18.95 -18.55
CA THR A 23 2.36 -20.07 -18.09
C THR A 23 1.26 -19.56 -17.14
N VAL A 24 0.16 -20.29 -17.02
CA VAL A 24 -0.90 -19.98 -16.04
C VAL A 24 -0.31 -19.93 -14.61
N VAL A 25 0.71 -20.73 -14.35
CA VAL A 25 1.42 -20.77 -13.07
C VAL A 25 2.12 -19.46 -12.78
N ASP A 26 2.77 -18.83 -13.77
CA ASP A 26 3.46 -17.54 -13.59
C ASP A 26 2.49 -16.42 -13.20
N VAL A 27 1.30 -16.42 -13.79
CA VAL A 27 0.25 -15.44 -13.49
C VAL A 27 -0.35 -15.67 -12.10
N LEU A 28 -0.58 -16.94 -11.73
CA LEU A 28 -1.09 -17.29 -10.39
C LEU A 28 -0.08 -16.95 -9.30
N LEU A 29 1.20 -17.30 -9.48
CA LEU A 29 2.25 -16.93 -8.53
C LEU A 29 2.43 -15.42 -8.43
N GLY A 30 2.44 -14.73 -9.57
CA GLY A 30 2.58 -13.28 -9.63
C GLY A 30 1.43 -12.55 -8.94
N SER A 31 0.19 -12.96 -9.20
CA SER A 31 -0.99 -12.34 -8.61
C SER A 31 -1.11 -12.61 -7.10
N ILE A 32 -0.96 -13.87 -6.67
CA ILE A 32 -1.01 -14.22 -5.24
C ILE A 32 0.12 -13.53 -4.47
N GLY A 33 1.34 -13.53 -5.03
CA GLY A 33 2.50 -12.87 -4.43
C GLY A 33 2.29 -11.36 -4.29
N LEU A 34 1.82 -10.69 -5.35
CA LEU A 34 1.57 -9.26 -5.32
C LEU A 34 0.44 -8.89 -4.36
N THR A 35 -0.69 -9.61 -4.41
CA THR A 35 -1.81 -9.37 -3.49
C THR A 35 -1.39 -9.58 -2.04
N GLY A 36 -0.69 -10.67 -1.73
CA GLY A 36 -0.17 -10.95 -0.40
C GLY A 36 0.78 -9.87 0.09
N LEU A 37 1.69 -9.40 -0.76
CA LEU A 37 2.63 -8.33 -0.42
C LEU A 37 1.91 -7.01 -0.12
N VAL A 38 0.94 -6.62 -0.96
CA VAL A 38 0.15 -5.40 -0.75
C VAL A 38 -0.62 -5.47 0.57
N LEU A 39 -1.25 -6.61 0.86
CA LEU A 39 -1.96 -6.82 2.13
C LEU A 39 -1.03 -6.75 3.33
N LEU A 40 0.16 -7.35 3.23
CA LEU A 40 1.16 -7.32 4.30
C LEU A 40 1.62 -5.88 4.59
N ILE A 41 1.93 -5.11 3.54
CA ILE A 41 2.32 -3.70 3.67
C ILE A 41 1.19 -2.89 4.31
N ALA A 42 -0.05 -3.07 3.84
CA ALA A 42 -1.21 -2.38 4.39
C ALA A 42 -1.43 -2.71 5.87
N ALA A 43 -1.31 -3.99 6.25
CA ALA A 43 -1.44 -4.42 7.63
C ALA A 43 -0.35 -3.81 8.54
N ILE A 44 0.91 -3.82 8.10
CA ILE A 44 2.02 -3.20 8.82
C ILE A 44 1.81 -1.70 8.97
N ALA A 45 1.42 -1.01 7.88
CA ALA A 45 1.16 0.43 7.91
C ALA A 45 0.01 0.80 8.85
N GLY A 46 -1.08 0.02 8.82
CA GLY A 46 -2.21 0.19 9.72
C GLY A 46 -1.84 -0.01 11.19
N LEU A 47 -1.06 -1.06 11.49
CA LEU A 47 -0.54 -1.30 12.84
C LEU A 47 0.43 -0.21 13.30
N ALA A 48 1.30 0.28 12.42
CA ALA A 48 2.22 1.37 12.73
C ALA A 48 1.44 2.65 13.08
N LEU A 49 0.51 3.05 12.22
CA LEU A 49 -0.32 4.25 12.45
C LEU A 49 -1.20 4.10 13.71
N GLY A 50 -1.87 2.96 13.86
CA GLY A 50 -2.68 2.67 15.04
C GLY A 50 -1.84 2.67 16.33
N GLY A 51 -0.67 2.04 16.30
CA GLY A 51 0.27 2.02 17.42
C GLY A 51 0.78 3.41 17.79
N ILE A 52 1.10 4.25 16.79
CA ILE A 52 1.50 5.65 17.02
C ILE A 52 0.36 6.44 17.69
N LEU A 53 -0.87 6.32 17.19
CA LEU A 53 -2.02 7.02 17.78
C LEU A 53 -2.27 6.60 19.24
N VAL A 54 -2.21 5.30 19.53
CA VAL A 54 -2.34 4.77 20.89
C VAL A 54 -1.23 5.29 21.79
N TRP A 55 0.01 5.32 21.30
CA TRP A 55 1.16 5.82 22.05
C TRP A 55 1.05 7.32 22.38
N LEU A 56 0.62 8.13 21.41
CA LEU A 56 0.39 9.57 21.62
C LEU A 56 -0.75 9.84 22.60
N LYS A 57 -1.84 9.06 22.55
CA LYS A 57 -2.93 9.16 23.52
C LYS A 57 -2.44 8.85 24.93
N LYS A 58 -1.67 7.78 25.10
CA LYS A 58 -1.13 7.38 26.41
C LYS A 58 -0.30 8.50 27.04
N ARG A 59 0.59 9.14 26.25
CA ARG A 59 1.42 10.25 26.74
C ARG A 59 0.63 11.50 27.16
N ARG A 60 -0.54 11.74 26.60
CA ARG A 60 -1.39 12.89 26.97
C ARG A 60 -2.25 12.62 28.19
N GLY A 61 -2.67 11.38 28.42
CA GLY A 61 -3.45 10.98 29.60
C GLY A 61 -2.69 11.22 30.90
N ASP A 62 -1.40 10.87 30.93
CA ASP A 62 -0.55 11.02 32.12
C ASP A 62 -0.40 12.49 32.57
N SER A 63 -0.53 13.46 31.66
CA SER A 63 -0.42 14.89 31.98
C SER A 63 -1.70 15.50 32.61
N LEU A 64 -2.86 14.93 32.31
CA LEU A 64 -4.15 15.41 32.84
C LEU A 64 -4.38 14.95 34.28
N GLU A 65 -3.91 13.75 34.62
CA GLU A 65 -4.02 13.21 35.98
C GLU A 65 -3.14 14.00 36.98
N ILE A 66 -1.91 14.36 36.58
CA ILE A 66 -1.02 15.20 37.39
C ILE A 66 -1.62 16.61 37.60
N THR A 67 -2.29 17.16 36.57
CA THR A 67 -2.92 18.48 36.68
C THR A 67 -4.18 18.45 37.54
N ALA A 68 -5.01 17.39 37.45
CA ALA A 68 -6.18 17.22 38.31
C ALA A 68 -5.78 17.07 39.79
N GLN A 69 -4.76 16.26 40.08
CA GLN A 69 -4.22 16.14 41.44
C GLN A 69 -3.59 17.45 41.94
N THR A 70 -2.96 18.24 41.06
CA THR A 70 -2.39 19.56 41.42
C THR A 70 -3.47 20.62 41.66
N LEU A 71 -4.59 20.55 40.93
CA LEU A 71 -5.73 21.46 41.09
C LEU A 71 -6.57 21.12 42.32
N GLU A 72 -6.73 19.84 42.66
CA GLU A 72 -7.38 19.42 43.92
C GLU A 72 -6.50 19.68 45.15
N LEU A 73 -5.17 19.66 44.99
CA LEU A 73 -4.24 20.04 46.05
C LEU A 73 -4.03 21.54 46.19
N SER A 74 -4.62 22.39 45.33
CA SER A 74 -4.63 23.84 45.54
C SER A 74 -5.67 24.14 46.61
N PRO A 75 -5.31 24.18 47.90
CA PRO A 75 -6.27 24.49 48.93
C PRO A 75 -6.67 25.93 48.66
N THR A 76 -7.96 26.18 48.70
CA THR A 76 -8.56 27.50 48.78
C THR A 76 -7.87 28.32 49.86
N GLN A 77 -6.76 28.98 49.52
CA GLN A 77 -6.13 30.07 50.27
C GLN A 77 -6.96 31.32 49.99
N GLU A 78 -8.25 31.20 50.28
CA GLU A 78 -9.22 32.29 50.34
C GLU A 78 -9.75 32.29 51.77
N LYS A 79 -8.88 32.62 52.72
CA LYS A 79 -9.24 33.27 53.99
C LYS A 79 -7.99 33.52 54.83
N ARG A 80 -7.40 34.71 54.68
CA ARG A 80 -7.16 35.62 55.80
C ARG A 80 -6.66 36.98 55.30
#